data_AF-A0A2W6B597-F1
#
_entry.id   AF-A0A2W6B597-F1
#
_cell.length_a   1.000
_cell.length_b   1.000
_cell.length_c   1.000
_cell.angle_alpha   90.00
_cell.angle_beta   90.00
_cell.angle_gamma   90.00
#
_symmetry.space_group_name_H-M   'P 1'
#
loop_
_entity.id
_entity.type
_entity.pdbx_description
1 polymer ?
#
loop_
_entity_poly.entity_id
_entity_poly.type
_entity_poly.pdbx_seq_one_letter_code
_entity_poly.pdbx_strand_id
1 'polypeptide(L)'
;MSGHGWWTKGNCSGSTATVYNCLYEYYTDGYWYRKACSPKKTLKPGGGSAQRTNARVTCNSTGETISWRNQVDVDVNGENDTPEEPYNQANVNCVVN
;
A
#
# COMPACT_ATOMS: atom_id res chain seq x y z
N MET A 1 -8.72 -7.44 6.09
CA MET A 1 -8.28 -6.04 5.89
C MET A 1 -7.80 -5.83 4.45
N SER A 2 -7.96 -4.61 3.93
CA SER A 2 -7.47 -4.22 2.60
C SER A 2 -6.79 -2.86 2.62
N GLY A 3 -5.65 -2.75 1.93
CA GLY A 3 -4.97 -1.50 1.62
C GLY A 3 -5.01 -1.26 0.11
N HIS A 4 -5.30 -0.03 -0.28
CA HIS A 4 -5.30 0.37 -1.68
C HIS A 4 -4.08 1.25 -1.97
N GLY A 5 -3.42 0.96 -3.09
CA GLY A 5 -2.35 1.80 -3.64
C GLY A 5 -2.84 2.46 -4.92
N TRP A 6 -2.56 3.75 -5.08
CA TRP A 6 -2.75 4.46 -6.33
C TRP A 6 -1.76 5.61 -6.39
N TRP A 7 -1.71 6.26 -7.55
CA TRP A 7 -0.86 7.42 -7.75
C TRP A 7 -1.64 8.55 -8.39
N THR A 8 -1.14 9.75 -8.18
CA THR A 8 -1.58 10.99 -8.82
C THR A 8 -0.40 11.56 -9.56
N LYS A 9 -0.65 12.10 -10.75
CA LYS A 9 0.41 12.71 -11.55
C LYS A 9 0.80 14.06 -10.93
N GLY A 10 2.07 14.18 -10.56
CA GLY A 10 2.69 15.45 -10.19
C GLY A 10 3.34 16.09 -11.41
N ASN A 11 4.61 16.45 -11.29
CA ASN A 11 5.38 17.13 -12.34
C ASN A 11 6.09 16.17 -13.32
N CYS A 12 5.93 14.86 -13.17
CA CYS A 12 6.51 13.88 -14.07
C CYS A 12 5.89 13.95 -15.47
N SER A 13 6.65 13.58 -16.50
CA SER A 13 6.17 13.54 -17.90
C SER A 13 5.40 12.25 -18.19
N GLY A 14 5.76 11.15 -17.52
CA GLY A 14 5.14 9.83 -17.63
C GLY A 14 3.61 9.83 -17.53
N SER A 15 2.96 8.98 -18.33
CA SER A 15 1.49 8.85 -18.38
C SER A 15 0.96 7.65 -17.59
N THR A 16 1.85 6.75 -17.18
CA THR A 16 1.56 5.56 -16.39
C THR A 16 2.63 5.36 -15.33
N ALA A 17 2.28 4.69 -14.24
CA ALA A 17 3.24 4.24 -13.23
C ALA A 17 2.97 2.78 -12.89
N THR A 18 4.02 2.02 -12.60
CA THR A 18 3.91 0.70 -12.02
C THR A 18 3.75 0.85 -10.51
N VAL A 19 2.57 0.52 -10.01
CA VAL A 19 2.23 0.68 -8.60
C VAL A 19 2.13 -0.68 -7.94
N TYR A 20 2.59 -0.78 -6.70
CA TYR A 20 2.20 -1.85 -5.78
C TYR A 20 2.12 -1.32 -4.35
N ASN A 21 1.47 -2.09 -3.49
CA ASN A 21 1.41 -1.73 -2.09
C ASN A 21 1.52 -2.95 -1.19
N CYS A 22 2.10 -2.76 0.00
CA CYS A 22 2.23 -3.77 1.02
C CYS A 22 1.62 -3.30 2.35
N LEU A 23 1.08 -4.27 3.07
CA LEU A 23 0.43 -4.11 4.37
C LEU A 23 1.37 -4.61 5.46
N TYR A 24 1.55 -3.78 6.48
CA TYR A 24 2.36 -4.11 7.65
C TYR A 24 1.55 -3.93 8.92
N GLU A 25 1.64 -4.90 9.81
CA GLU A 25 1.01 -4.88 11.13
C GLU A 25 2.05 -4.56 12.20
N TYR A 26 1.68 -3.75 13.17
CA TYR A 26 2.53 -3.43 14.31
C TYR A 26 2.39 -4.49 15.40
N TYR A 27 3.51 -4.97 15.92
CA TYR A 27 3.55 -6.01 16.96
C TYR A 27 4.04 -5.48 18.31
N THR A 28 3.78 -6.27 19.36
CA THR A 28 4.14 -5.93 20.75
C THR A 28 5.66 -5.86 21.00
N ASP A 29 6.45 -6.45 20.11
CA ASP A 29 7.91 -6.34 20.09
C ASP A 29 8.42 -4.99 19.54
N GLY A 30 7.52 -4.12 19.10
CA GLY A 30 7.85 -2.80 18.57
C GLY A 30 8.16 -2.78 17.07
N TYR A 31 7.98 -3.90 16.36
CA TYR A 31 8.31 -4.02 14.94
C TYR A 31 7.07 -4.05 14.04
N TRP A 32 7.30 -3.73 12.77
CA TRP A 32 6.30 -3.78 11.70
C TRP A 32 6.53 -5.00 10.82
N TYR A 33 5.56 -5.89 10.75
CA TYR A 33 5.67 -7.13 9.98
C TYR A 33 4.82 -7.08 8.73
N ARG A 34 5.42 -7.37 7.58
CA ARG A 34 4.72 -7.43 6.29
C ARG A 34 3.78 -8.63 6.26
N LYS A 35 2.48 -8.39 6.04
CA LYS A 35 1.44 -9.44 6.04
C LYS A 35 0.92 -9.77 4.65
N ALA A 36 0.84 -8.79 3.75
CA ALA A 36 0.41 -9.02 2.38
C ALA A 36 0.92 -7.92 1.45
N CYS A 37 1.09 -8.26 0.17
CA CYS A 37 1.35 -7.29 -0.89
C CYS A 37 0.37 -7.49 -2.04
N SER A 38 0.08 -6.41 -2.77
CA SER A 38 -0.60 -6.50 -4.04
C SER A 38 0.35 -7.01 -5.13
N PRO A 39 -0.17 -7.54 -6.25
CA PRO A 39 0.62 -7.59 -7.47
C PRO A 39 1.00 -6.16 -7.92
N LYS A 40 2.13 -6.04 -8.62
CA LYS A 40 2.48 -4.83 -9.36
C LYS A 40 1.48 -4.62 -10.50
N LYS A 41 1.06 -3.38 -10.72
CA LYS A 41 0.10 -3.02 -11.78
C LYS A 41 0.46 -1.69 -12.41
N THR A 42 0.49 -1.65 -13.74
CA THR A 42 0.62 -0.39 -14.47
C THR A 42 -0.71 0.35 -14.48
N LEU A 43 -0.72 1.55 -13.91
CA LEU A 43 -1.91 2.37 -13.69
C LEU A 43 -1.79 3.72 -14.37
N LYS A 44 -2.91 4.25 -14.84
CA LYS A 44 -3.08 5.69 -15.11
C LYS A 44 -3.29 6.43 -13.79
N PRO A 45 -2.99 7.74 -13.71
CA PRO A 45 -3.21 8.49 -12.48
C PRO A 45 -4.72 8.60 -12.17
N GLY A 46 -5.10 8.65 -10.89
CA GLY A 46 -6.47 9.07 -10.49
C GLY A 46 -7.26 8.20 -9.50
N GLY A 47 -6.65 7.21 -8.83
CA GLY A 47 -7.19 6.63 -7.57
C GLY A 47 -8.55 5.88 -7.60
N GLY A 48 -9.21 5.76 -8.75
CA GLY A 48 -10.48 5.05 -8.90
C GLY A 48 -10.38 3.52 -8.75
N SER A 49 -11.53 2.83 -8.71
CA SER A 49 -11.58 1.37 -8.53
C SER A 49 -10.80 0.58 -9.60
N ALA A 50 -10.76 1.09 -10.83
CA ALA A 50 -9.96 0.55 -11.92
C ALA A 50 -8.47 0.94 -11.84
N GLN A 51 -8.16 2.08 -11.23
CA GLN A 51 -6.84 2.72 -11.17
C GLN A 51 -6.19 2.61 -9.78
N ARG A 52 -6.25 1.40 -9.21
CA ARG A 52 -5.61 1.08 -7.93
C ARG A 52 -5.09 -0.35 -7.89
N THR A 53 -4.15 -0.58 -6.99
CA THR A 53 -3.78 -1.89 -6.48
C THR A 53 -4.54 -2.19 -5.19
N ASN A 54 -4.55 -3.47 -4.81
CA ASN A 54 -5.27 -3.93 -3.63
C ASN A 54 -4.51 -5.05 -2.94
N ALA A 55 -3.81 -4.70 -1.87
CA ALA A 55 -3.25 -5.67 -0.94
C ALA A 55 -4.34 -6.09 0.04
N ARG A 56 -4.53 -7.40 0.23
CA ARG A 56 -5.55 -7.93 1.14
C ARG A 56 -4.98 -9.04 1.97
N VAL A 57 -5.47 -9.11 3.21
CA VAL A 57 -5.21 -10.19 4.14
C VAL A 57 -6.46 -10.46 4.96
N THR A 58 -6.73 -11.72 5.26
CA THR A 58 -7.84 -12.12 6.13
C THR A 58 -7.44 -11.88 7.58
N CYS A 59 -8.32 -11.26 8.37
CA CYS A 59 -8.08 -11.05 9.79
C CYS A 59 -8.32 -12.37 10.54
N ASN A 60 -7.42 -12.72 11.46
CA ASN A 60 -7.63 -13.82 12.41
C ASN A 60 -8.59 -13.41 13.52
N SER A 61 -8.54 -12.14 13.95
CA SER A 61 -9.44 -11.56 14.95
C SER A 61 -9.83 -10.14 14.54
N THR A 62 -11.04 -9.72 14.91
CA THR A 62 -11.53 -8.34 14.78
C THR A 62 -11.94 -7.75 16.13
N GLY A 63 -11.62 -8.42 17.24
CA GLY A 63 -11.94 -7.95 18.60
C GLY A 63 -10.91 -6.98 19.18
N GLU A 64 -9.76 -6.83 18.52
CA GLU A 64 -8.63 -6.02 18.98
C GLU A 64 -8.26 -4.98 17.93
N THR A 65 -7.97 -3.76 18.38
CA THR A 65 -7.48 -2.66 17.54
C THR A 65 -5.96 -2.69 17.51
N ILE A 66 -5.38 -2.74 16.31
CA ILE A 66 -3.92 -2.73 16.12
C ILE A 66 -3.53 -1.75 15.01
N SER A 67 -2.30 -1.23 15.07
CA SER A 67 -1.79 -0.29 14.06
C SER A 67 -1.34 -1.01 12.79
N TRP A 68 -1.72 -0.45 11.65
CA TRP A 68 -1.39 -0.94 10.31
C TRP A 68 -0.74 0.15 9.48
N ARG A 69 0.25 -0.22 8.66
CA ARG A 69 0.82 0.61 7.60
C ARG A 69 0.47 0.04 6.23
N ASN A 70 0.08 0.94 5.33
CA ASN A 70 -0.04 0.69 3.91
C ASN A 70 1.07 1.46 3.21
N GLN A 71 2.13 0.75 2.84
CA GLN A 71 3.25 1.29 2.09
C GLN A 71 2.95 1.17 0.60
N VAL A 72 2.97 2.30 -0.11
CA VAL A 72 2.67 2.36 -1.54
C VAL A 72 3.93 2.76 -2.26
N ASP A 73 4.30 1.97 -3.24
CA ASP A 73 5.44 2.20 -4.10
C ASP A 73 4.92 2.51 -5.52
N VAL A 74 5.47 3.55 -6.12
CA VAL A 74 5.04 4.14 -7.39
C VAL A 74 6.27 4.37 -8.25
N ASP A 75 6.48 3.45 -9.19
CA ASP A 75 7.52 3.57 -10.21
C ASP A 75 6.95 4.30 -11.44
N VAL A 76 7.24 5.59 -11.66
CA VAL A 76 6.71 6.30 -12.85
C VAL A 76 7.43 5.80 -14.11
N ASN A 77 6.68 5.22 -15.05
CA ASN A 77 7.29 4.56 -16.21
C ASN A 77 8.00 5.57 -17.11
N GLY A 78 9.30 5.36 -17.33
CA GLY A 78 10.15 6.21 -18.17
C GLY A 78 10.76 7.42 -17.43
N GLU A 79 10.61 7.48 -16.11
CA GLU A 79 11.21 8.49 -15.24
C GLU A 79 12.11 7.79 -14.21
N ASN A 80 13.15 8.49 -13.75
CA ASN A 80 13.83 8.08 -12.52
C ASN A 80 13.05 8.67 -11.34
N ASP A 81 12.71 7.83 -10.38
CA ASP A 81 12.23 8.23 -9.07
C ASP A 81 13.28 7.96 -7.98
N THR A 82 12.98 8.52 -6.83
CA THR A 82 13.80 8.49 -5.64
C THR A 82 13.35 7.32 -4.74
N PRO A 83 14.22 6.80 -3.86
CA PRO A 83 13.97 5.55 -3.14
C PRO A 83 13.00 5.70 -1.95
N GLU A 84 12.19 6.76 -1.89
CA GLU A 84 11.23 6.94 -0.81
C GLU A 84 10.08 5.95 -0.93
N GLU A 85 9.80 5.26 0.16
CA GLU A 85 8.66 4.35 0.25
C GLU A 85 7.64 4.89 1.28
N PRO A 86 6.86 5.94 0.94
CA PRO A 86 5.92 6.53 1.87
C PRO A 86 4.84 5.52 2.29
N TYR A 87 4.34 5.68 3.51
CA TYR A 87 3.26 4.85 4.04
C TYR A 87 2.16 5.68 4.69
N ASN A 88 0.95 5.14 4.63
CA ASN A 88 -0.18 5.62 5.41
C ASN A 88 -0.40 4.69 6.61
N GLN A 89 -0.59 5.26 7.80
CA GLN A 89 -0.81 4.48 9.02
C GLN A 89 -2.23 4.68 9.55
N ALA A 90 -2.87 3.60 10.01
CA ALA A 90 -4.19 3.64 10.63
C ALA A 90 -4.34 2.54 11.69
N ASN A 91 -5.19 2.78 12.68
CA ASN A 91 -5.59 1.75 13.65
C ASN A 91 -6.84 1.04 13.14
N VAL A 92 -6.81 -0.30 13.10
CA VAL A 92 -7.87 -1.13 12.52
C VAL A 92 -8.17 -2.30 13.44
N ASN A 93 -9.45 -2.65 13.56
CA ASN A 93 -9.90 -3.83 14.31
C ASN A 93 -9.68 -5.11 13.50
N CYS A 94 -8.42 -5.46 13.27
CA CYS A 94 -8.01 -6.61 12.47
C CYS A 94 -6.61 -7.03 12.90
N VAL A 95 -6.48 -8.20 13.51
CA VAL A 95 -5.18 -8.81 13.86
C VAL A 95 -4.87 -9.96 12.91
N VAL A 96 -3.63 -10.08 12.46
CA VAL A 96 -3.15 -11.17 11.59
C VAL A 96 -1.97 -11.88 12.25
N ASN A 97 -2.22 -13.00 12.93
CA ASN A 97 -1.17 -13.76 13.65
C ASN A 97 -0.02 -14.20 12.75
#